data_AF-A0A923EGT6-F1
#
_entry.id   AF-A0A923EGT6-F1
#
_cell.length_a   1.000
_cell.length_b   1.000
_cell.length_c   1.000
_cell.angle_alpha   90.00
_cell.angle_beta   90.00
_cell.angle_gamma   90.00
#
_symmetry.space_group_name_H-M   'P 1'
#
loop_
_entity.id
_entity.type
_entity.pdbx_description
1 polymer ?
#
loop_
_entity_poly.entity_id
_entity_poly.type
_entity_poly.pdbx_seq_one_letter_code
_entity_poly.pdbx_strand_id
1 'polypeptide(L)'
;MKPRFFKLPVLMLVISALIVVACSPLPPRRAMPRPTPTEQLIDAEQIAGEVMAYLMEVVLGRAGNPAGRSAWATRGLNLPLDFDLVSKRMFGPVPLRAELMVLDTNILGLSEVLLMAIRLFLVHKLNRGDEVGLAAMIRCKGLFAPGSRDAQKAELAAMNLTDTEFRFLKEVFQSEPAFLRYMEHPFLVSTLRRIGVAEQDAFTLSADQSANYRRWACPSRRPLQPSPVTIAILPSMNSMFDASPGPARGVIPSREYQTVQDHLKNAILERLVRKHLDSGRTDRTKRHPVFFTPERPMVIHPGNAGRVIEDVCPKADFTVIILGKNVYRALHIDPENDIYPHEKRIYLDVDDIRYQQIGDEIETIVNAIMPVLTAAASDPVF
;
A
#
# COMPACT_ATOMS: atom_id res chain seq x y z
N MET A 1 20.57 63.87 31.76
CA MET A 1 20.04 62.62 31.18
C MET A 1 18.68 62.33 31.81
N LYS A 2 17.58 62.42 31.04
CA LYS A 2 16.21 62.08 31.50
C LYS A 2 15.81 60.72 30.91
N PRO A 3 15.41 59.72 31.71
CA PRO A 3 14.96 58.45 31.17
C PRO A 3 13.55 58.60 30.60
N ARG A 4 13.37 58.17 29.35
CA ARG A 4 12.08 58.12 28.66
C ARG A 4 11.27 56.95 29.22
N PHE A 5 10.31 57.23 30.08
CA PHE A 5 9.20 56.32 30.39
C PHE A 5 8.26 56.26 29.19
N PHE A 6 8.43 55.27 28.32
CA PHE A 6 7.46 54.99 27.27
C PHE A 6 7.37 53.49 27.02
N LYS A 7 6.11 53.01 26.94
CA LYS A 7 5.64 51.75 26.33
C LYS A 7 5.34 50.52 27.20
N LEU A 8 5.26 50.61 28.53
CA LEU A 8 4.63 49.52 29.30
C LEU A 8 3.12 49.33 29.00
N PRO A 9 2.28 50.39 28.86
CA PRO A 9 0.84 50.18 28.66
C PRO A 9 0.50 49.65 27.26
N VAL A 10 1.30 49.99 26.23
CA VAL A 10 1.10 49.48 24.87
C VAL A 10 1.45 47.99 24.77
N LEU A 11 2.52 47.57 25.45
CA LEU A 11 2.92 46.16 25.47
C LEU A 11 1.85 45.29 26.15
N MET A 12 1.28 45.76 27.27
CA MET A 12 0.20 45.05 27.95
C MET A 12 -1.07 44.93 27.10
N LEU A 13 -1.40 45.96 26.32
CA LEU A 13 -2.56 45.94 25.40
C LEU A 13 -2.38 44.92 24.27
N VAL A 14 -1.18 44.81 23.71
CA VAL A 14 -0.86 43.83 22.65
C VAL A 14 -0.90 42.40 23.20
N ILE A 15 -0.36 42.17 24.40
CA ILE A 15 -0.42 40.85 25.06
C ILE A 15 -1.86 40.45 25.38
N SER A 16 -2.67 41.40 25.86
CA SER A 16 -4.09 41.17 26.16
C SER A 16 -4.88 40.79 24.91
N ALA A 17 -4.63 41.47 23.78
CA ALA A 17 -5.27 41.16 22.50
C ALA A 17 -4.87 39.78 21.97
N LEU A 18 -3.60 39.39 22.12
CA LEU A 18 -3.12 38.06 21.71
C LEU A 18 -3.74 36.92 22.53
N ILE A 19 -3.95 37.12 23.84
CA ILE A 19 -4.59 36.12 24.70
C ILE A 19 -6.07 35.94 24.34
N VAL A 20 -6.79 37.03 24.03
CA VAL A 20 -8.21 36.95 23.62
C VAL A 20 -8.37 36.24 22.27
N VAL A 21 -7.45 36.45 21.33
CA VAL A 21 -7.44 35.73 20.03
C VAL A 21 -7.11 34.25 20.21
N ALA A 22 -6.19 33.90 21.11
CA ALA A 22 -5.81 32.51 21.38
C ALA A 22 -6.88 31.72 22.17
N CYS A 23 -7.72 32.40 22.95
CA CYS A 23 -8.78 31.79 23.75
C CYS A 23 -10.18 31.88 23.10
N SER A 24 -10.27 32.37 21.86
CA SER A 24 -11.53 32.33 21.12
C SER A 24 -11.90 30.88 20.78
N PRO A 25 -13.14 30.42 21.05
CA PRO A 25 -13.55 29.07 20.72
C PRO A 25 -13.41 28.86 19.21
N LEU A 26 -12.60 27.87 18.84
CA LEU A 26 -12.46 27.43 17.45
C LEU A 26 -13.86 27.24 16.85
N PRO A 27 -14.16 27.82 15.68
CA PRO A 27 -15.42 27.54 15.02
C PRO A 27 -15.56 26.02 14.88
N PRO A 28 -16.74 25.44 15.15
CA PRO A 28 -16.93 24.00 15.11
C PRO A 28 -16.42 23.50 13.77
N ARG A 29 -15.40 22.64 13.83
CA ARG A 29 -14.77 21.99 12.67
C ARG A 29 -15.92 21.40 11.87
N ARG A 30 -16.26 22.01 10.72
CA ARG A 30 -17.30 21.47 9.82
C ARG A 30 -16.90 20.03 9.57
N ALA A 31 -17.67 19.10 10.10
CA ALA A 31 -17.52 17.70 9.77
C ALA A 31 -17.58 17.63 8.26
N MET A 32 -16.50 17.15 7.62
CA MET A 32 -16.54 16.93 6.20
C MET A 32 -17.75 16.04 5.92
N PRO A 33 -18.60 16.39 4.94
CA PRO A 33 -19.73 15.55 4.59
C PRO A 33 -19.20 14.14 4.33
N ARG A 34 -19.81 13.13 4.97
CA ARG A 34 -19.51 11.74 4.63
C ARG A 34 -19.78 11.59 3.13
N PRO A 35 -18.81 11.09 2.33
CA PRO A 35 -19.02 10.90 0.90
C PRO A 35 -20.27 10.05 0.71
N THR A 36 -21.15 10.48 -0.18
CA THR A 36 -22.34 9.71 -0.57
C THR A 36 -21.91 8.33 -1.07
N PRO A 37 -22.72 7.26 -0.91
CA PRO A 37 -22.34 5.88 -1.27
C PRO A 37 -21.86 5.70 -2.71
N THR A 38 -22.23 6.60 -3.62
CA THR A 38 -21.78 6.64 -5.03
C THR A 38 -20.35 7.15 -5.24
N GLU A 39 -19.72 7.77 -4.24
CA GLU A 39 -18.33 8.26 -4.32
C GLU A 39 -17.30 7.28 -3.71
N GLN A 40 -17.73 6.27 -2.97
CA GLN A 40 -16.80 5.28 -2.42
C GLN A 40 -16.33 4.31 -3.51
N LEU A 41 -15.02 4.14 -3.61
CA LEU A 41 -14.39 3.16 -4.50
C LEU A 41 -14.90 1.76 -4.17
N ILE A 42 -15.26 0.98 -5.19
CA ILE A 42 -15.60 -0.45 -5.00
C ILE A 42 -14.33 -1.24 -4.62
N ASP A 43 -14.47 -2.45 -4.08
CA ASP A 43 -13.30 -3.22 -3.59
C ASP A 43 -12.23 -3.42 -4.66
N ALA A 44 -12.62 -3.68 -5.91
CA ALA A 44 -11.69 -3.79 -7.03
C ALA A 44 -10.91 -2.49 -7.29
N GLU A 45 -11.58 -1.34 -7.22
CA GLU A 45 -10.93 -0.03 -7.35
C GLU A 45 -10.02 0.24 -6.14
N GLN A 46 -10.41 -0.16 -4.93
CA GLN A 46 -9.55 -0.03 -3.74
C GLN A 46 -8.27 -0.89 -3.88
N ILE A 47 -8.40 -2.14 -4.35
CA ILE A 47 -7.25 -3.01 -4.64
C ILE A 47 -6.37 -2.36 -5.73
N ALA A 48 -6.96 -1.84 -6.79
CA ALA A 48 -6.21 -1.14 -7.84
C ALA A 48 -5.45 0.07 -7.29
N GLY A 49 -6.07 0.87 -6.42
CA GLY A 49 -5.43 2.00 -5.74
C GLY A 49 -4.27 1.59 -4.81
N GLU A 50 -4.40 0.47 -4.11
CA GLU A 50 -3.31 -0.13 -3.32
C GLU A 50 -2.15 -0.59 -4.22
N VAL A 51 -2.45 -1.27 -5.33
CA VAL A 51 -1.44 -1.75 -6.29
C VAL A 51 -0.73 -0.56 -6.94
N MET A 52 -1.48 0.47 -7.31
CA MET A 52 -0.94 1.70 -7.88
C MET A 52 0.02 2.41 -6.93
N ALA A 53 -0.29 2.44 -5.63
CA ALA A 53 0.60 2.98 -4.62
C ALA A 53 1.96 2.25 -4.62
N TYR A 54 1.94 0.92 -4.62
CA TYR A 54 3.18 0.14 -4.70
C TYR A 54 3.91 0.34 -6.04
N LEU A 55 3.19 0.37 -7.16
CA LEU A 55 3.79 0.63 -8.46
C LEU A 55 4.47 2.00 -8.52
N MET A 56 3.91 3.04 -7.89
CA MET A 56 4.58 4.34 -7.77
C MET A 56 5.92 4.24 -7.06
N GLU A 57 6.02 3.48 -5.98
CA GLU A 57 7.32 3.26 -5.32
C GLU A 57 8.32 2.58 -6.24
N VAL A 58 7.88 1.57 -6.97
CA VAL A 58 8.75 0.83 -7.90
C VAL A 58 9.25 1.74 -9.03
N VAL A 59 8.35 2.43 -9.73
CA VAL A 59 8.71 3.21 -10.91
C VAL A 59 9.44 4.52 -10.58
N LEU A 60 9.40 4.96 -9.32
CA LEU A 60 10.21 6.04 -8.77
C LEU A 60 11.53 5.56 -8.14
N GLY A 61 11.85 4.27 -8.25
CA GLY A 61 13.10 3.70 -7.75
C GLY A 61 13.19 3.59 -6.22
N ARG A 62 12.06 3.59 -5.52
CA ARG A 62 11.97 3.44 -4.05
C ARG A 62 11.75 2.00 -3.61
N ALA A 63 11.17 1.16 -4.48
CA ALA A 63 10.94 -0.26 -4.24
C ALA A 63 11.35 -1.13 -5.45
N GLY A 64 11.08 -2.43 -5.39
CA GLY A 64 11.44 -3.39 -6.45
C GLY A 64 12.92 -3.80 -6.42
N ASN A 65 13.41 -4.35 -7.54
CA ASN A 65 14.78 -4.85 -7.69
C ASN A 65 15.83 -3.75 -7.45
N PRO A 66 16.72 -3.87 -6.43
CA PRO A 66 17.76 -2.90 -6.14
C PRO A 66 18.62 -2.51 -7.34
N ALA A 67 18.94 -3.46 -8.22
CA ALA A 67 19.76 -3.21 -9.41
C ALA A 67 19.08 -2.23 -10.40
N GLY A 68 17.75 -2.18 -10.44
CA GLY A 68 16.98 -1.31 -11.31
C GLY A 68 16.61 0.04 -10.68
N ARG A 69 16.71 0.20 -9.35
CA ARG A 69 16.17 1.36 -8.63
C ARG A 69 16.78 2.69 -9.08
N SER A 70 18.11 2.77 -9.19
CA SER A 70 18.79 4.01 -9.61
C SER A 70 18.40 4.41 -11.04
N ALA A 71 18.31 3.43 -11.95
CA ALA A 71 17.84 3.66 -13.30
C ALA A 71 16.38 4.14 -13.32
N TRP A 72 15.50 3.51 -12.54
CA TRP A 72 14.11 3.95 -12.37
C TRP A 72 14.00 5.34 -11.75
N ALA A 73 14.85 5.73 -10.81
CA ALA A 73 14.77 7.04 -10.16
C ALA A 73 15.11 8.21 -11.12
N THR A 74 15.89 7.95 -12.16
CA THR A 74 16.46 8.99 -13.03
C THR A 74 15.95 8.94 -14.48
N ARG A 75 15.37 7.82 -14.92
CA ARG A 75 14.91 7.66 -16.31
C ARG A 75 13.83 8.67 -16.66
N GLY A 76 13.99 9.33 -17.81
CA GLY A 76 13.03 10.33 -18.29
C GLY A 76 13.20 11.73 -17.69
N LEU A 77 14.09 11.93 -16.72
CA LEU A 77 14.26 13.22 -16.03
C LEU A 77 14.60 14.40 -16.97
N ASN A 78 15.24 14.12 -18.11
CA ASN A 78 15.61 15.13 -19.10
C ASN A 78 14.53 15.35 -20.17
N LEU A 79 13.37 14.70 -20.06
CA LEU A 79 12.27 14.83 -21.01
C LEU A 79 11.33 15.96 -20.61
N PRO A 80 10.74 16.69 -21.57
CA PRO A 80 9.74 17.70 -21.23
C PRO A 80 8.46 17.05 -20.70
N LEU A 81 7.73 17.79 -19.86
CA LEU A 81 6.38 17.44 -19.45
C LEU A 81 5.41 17.71 -20.61
N ASP A 82 5.30 16.73 -21.50
CA ASP A 82 4.49 16.76 -22.72
C ASP A 82 3.78 15.40 -22.85
N PHE A 83 2.45 15.38 -22.72
CA PHE A 83 1.69 14.14 -22.71
C PHE A 83 1.70 13.45 -24.09
N ASP A 84 1.64 14.21 -25.17
CA ASP A 84 1.75 13.69 -26.53
C ASP A 84 3.09 13.03 -26.78
N LEU A 85 4.18 13.61 -26.25
CA LEU A 85 5.51 13.00 -26.31
C LEU A 85 5.53 11.65 -25.58
N VAL A 86 4.98 11.60 -24.35
CA VAL A 86 4.90 10.36 -23.57
C VAL A 86 4.11 9.29 -24.32
N SER A 87 2.93 9.65 -24.84
CA SER A 87 2.07 8.77 -25.62
C SER A 87 2.78 8.24 -26.87
N LYS A 88 3.42 9.12 -27.65
CA LYS A 88 4.21 8.75 -28.84
C LYS A 88 5.39 7.84 -28.51
N ARG A 89 6.09 8.04 -27.39
CA ARG A 89 7.19 7.16 -26.99
C ARG A 89 6.70 5.79 -26.51
N MET A 90 5.50 5.70 -25.96
CA MET A 90 4.92 4.43 -25.48
C MET A 90 4.28 3.60 -26.60
N PHE A 91 3.55 4.25 -27.53
CA PHE A 91 2.70 3.60 -28.53
C PHE A 91 2.86 4.11 -29.97
N GLY A 92 3.82 5.01 -30.21
CA GLY A 92 4.11 5.49 -31.56
C GLY A 92 4.63 4.39 -32.50
N PRO A 93 4.75 4.68 -33.80
CA PRO A 93 5.19 3.71 -34.81
C PRO A 93 6.59 3.14 -34.53
N VAL A 94 7.43 3.91 -33.82
CA VAL A 94 8.70 3.46 -33.27
C VAL A 94 8.68 3.73 -31.76
N PRO A 95 8.22 2.76 -30.94
CA PRO A 95 8.10 2.98 -29.51
C PRO A 95 9.48 3.06 -28.85
N LEU A 96 9.74 4.15 -28.14
CA LEU A 96 10.98 4.42 -27.41
C LEU A 96 10.77 4.28 -25.89
N ARG A 97 10.08 3.21 -25.48
CA ARG A 97 9.71 2.93 -24.08
C ARG A 97 10.91 2.98 -23.13
N ALA A 98 12.06 2.51 -23.58
CA ALA A 98 13.29 2.51 -22.79
C ALA A 98 13.72 3.91 -22.32
N GLU A 99 13.27 5.00 -22.95
CA GLU A 99 13.60 6.36 -22.51
C GLU A 99 12.75 6.81 -21.31
N LEU A 100 11.59 6.19 -21.09
CA LEU A 100 10.63 6.50 -20.03
C LEU A 100 10.62 5.46 -18.91
N MET A 101 10.97 4.22 -19.21
CA MET A 101 10.92 3.10 -18.28
C MET A 101 12.12 2.19 -18.39
N VAL A 102 12.40 1.48 -17.31
CA VAL A 102 13.26 0.29 -17.37
C VAL A 102 12.36 -0.86 -17.83
N LEU A 103 12.77 -1.56 -18.89
CA LEU A 103 12.05 -2.72 -19.42
C LEU A 103 12.28 -3.91 -18.49
N ASP A 104 11.64 -3.90 -17.32
CA ASP A 104 11.52 -5.07 -16.46
C ASP A 104 10.33 -5.89 -16.95
N THR A 105 10.59 -7.06 -17.53
CA THR A 105 9.56 -7.97 -18.05
C THR A 105 8.57 -8.40 -16.99
N ASN A 106 8.91 -8.28 -15.71
CA ASN A 106 8.02 -8.60 -14.59
C ASN A 106 7.09 -7.44 -14.20
N ILE A 107 7.36 -6.21 -14.64
CA ILE A 107 6.55 -4.98 -14.36
C ILE A 107 5.85 -4.45 -15.62
N LEU A 108 6.32 -4.86 -16.81
CA LEU A 108 5.82 -4.40 -18.11
C LEU A 108 4.32 -4.62 -18.33
N GLY A 109 3.73 -5.65 -17.73
CA GLY A 109 2.28 -5.92 -17.81
C GLY A 109 1.39 -4.94 -17.04
N LEU A 110 1.97 -4.07 -16.21
CA LEU A 110 1.26 -3.15 -15.31
C LEU A 110 1.50 -1.66 -15.64
N SER A 111 2.29 -1.38 -16.67
CA SER A 111 2.78 -0.03 -16.96
C SER A 111 2.03 0.61 -18.13
N GLU A 112 0.94 1.32 -17.84
CA GLU A 112 0.19 2.08 -18.82
C GLU A 112 0.81 3.47 -19.09
N VAL A 113 0.43 4.13 -20.19
CA VAL A 113 0.87 5.51 -20.53
C VAL A 113 0.64 6.47 -19.38
N LEU A 114 -0.49 6.33 -18.68
CA LEU A 114 -0.88 7.18 -17.56
C LEU A 114 0.10 7.06 -16.40
N LEU A 115 0.45 5.81 -16.03
CA LEU A 115 1.43 5.53 -15.01
C LEU A 115 2.77 6.20 -15.35
N MET A 116 3.17 6.15 -16.62
CA MET A 116 4.41 6.77 -17.10
C MET A 116 4.36 8.29 -17.14
N ALA A 117 3.22 8.87 -17.52
CA ALA A 117 3.04 10.31 -17.54
C ALA A 117 3.09 10.88 -16.12
N ILE A 118 2.34 10.29 -15.18
CA ILE A 118 2.36 10.69 -13.77
C ILE A 118 3.74 10.48 -13.18
N ARG A 119 4.39 9.34 -13.44
CA ARG A 119 5.77 9.11 -13.04
C ARG A 119 6.70 10.21 -13.52
N LEU A 120 6.63 10.61 -14.80
CA LEU A 120 7.49 11.65 -15.35
C LEU A 120 7.33 12.96 -14.56
N PHE A 121 6.09 13.37 -14.29
CA PHE A 121 5.81 14.51 -13.42
C PHE A 121 6.41 14.37 -12.02
N LEU A 122 6.22 13.22 -11.36
CA LEU A 122 6.71 12.99 -10.00
C LEU A 122 8.25 12.94 -9.92
N VAL A 123 8.92 12.38 -10.92
CA VAL A 123 10.40 12.39 -11.02
C VAL A 123 10.93 13.82 -11.11
N HIS A 124 10.26 14.68 -11.87
CA HIS A 124 10.64 16.09 -11.96
C HIS A 124 10.50 16.83 -10.62
N LYS A 125 9.42 16.56 -9.88
CA LYS A 125 9.18 17.12 -8.54
C LYS A 125 10.26 16.67 -7.56
N LEU A 126 10.51 15.35 -7.49
CA LEU A 126 11.54 14.78 -6.62
C LEU A 126 12.93 15.34 -6.89
N ASN A 127 13.32 15.46 -8.16
CA ASN A 127 14.64 15.96 -8.51
C ASN A 127 14.83 17.45 -8.15
N ARG A 128 13.75 18.22 -8.13
CA ARG A 128 13.79 19.64 -7.70
C ARG A 128 13.65 19.81 -6.18
N GLY A 129 13.26 18.77 -5.46
CA GLY A 129 12.88 18.86 -4.05
C GLY A 129 11.56 19.60 -3.85
N ASP A 130 10.72 19.66 -4.88
CA ASP A 130 9.40 20.29 -4.85
C ASP A 130 8.34 19.29 -4.40
N GLU A 131 7.40 19.73 -3.58
CA GLU A 131 6.23 18.95 -3.17
C GLU A 131 4.99 19.34 -3.98
N VAL A 132 3.95 18.52 -3.92
CA VAL A 132 2.65 18.75 -4.56
C VAL A 132 1.59 18.91 -3.48
N GLY A 133 0.83 20.01 -3.55
CA GLY A 133 -0.29 20.29 -2.68
C GLY A 133 -1.50 19.41 -3.02
N LEU A 134 -1.46 18.12 -2.67
CA LEU A 134 -2.51 17.16 -3.03
C LEU A 134 -3.89 17.59 -2.53
N ALA A 135 -4.00 18.14 -1.31
CA ALA A 135 -5.27 18.63 -0.80
C ALA A 135 -5.86 19.76 -1.68
N ALA A 136 -5.00 20.64 -2.21
CA ALA A 136 -5.43 21.68 -3.13
C ALA A 136 -5.85 21.10 -4.49
N MET A 137 -5.11 20.10 -5.00
CA MET A 137 -5.51 19.41 -6.24
C MET A 137 -6.90 18.79 -6.12
N ILE A 138 -7.20 18.13 -5.00
CA ILE A 138 -8.53 17.53 -4.76
C ILE A 138 -9.61 18.61 -4.61
N ARG A 139 -9.35 19.71 -3.91
CA ARG A 139 -10.29 20.85 -3.85
C ARG A 139 -10.58 21.45 -5.22
N CYS A 140 -9.57 21.49 -6.08
CA CYS A 140 -9.64 22.01 -7.44
C CYS A 140 -9.94 20.93 -8.48
N LYS A 141 -10.43 19.74 -8.09
CA LYS A 141 -10.59 18.59 -9.00
C LYS A 141 -11.39 18.88 -10.28
N GLY A 142 -12.37 19.79 -10.20
CA GLY A 142 -13.16 20.22 -11.35
C GLY A 142 -12.36 20.91 -12.46
N LEU A 143 -11.17 21.45 -12.17
CA LEU A 143 -10.27 22.06 -13.16
C LEU A 143 -9.56 21.02 -14.05
N PHE A 144 -9.63 19.74 -13.71
CA PHE A 144 -9.09 18.64 -14.51
C PHE A 144 -10.15 17.98 -15.39
N ALA A 145 -11.43 18.39 -15.29
CA ALA A 145 -12.49 17.84 -16.14
C ALA A 145 -12.37 18.33 -17.60
N PRO A 146 -12.86 17.56 -18.59
CA PRO A 146 -12.95 18.03 -19.97
C PRO A 146 -13.74 19.34 -20.09
N GLY A 147 -13.24 20.29 -20.89
CA GLY A 147 -13.88 21.59 -21.12
C GLY A 147 -13.79 22.58 -19.94
N SER A 148 -13.10 22.22 -18.85
CA SER A 148 -12.84 23.15 -17.74
C SER A 148 -11.83 24.23 -18.12
N ARG A 149 -11.93 25.40 -17.45
CA ARG A 149 -10.95 26.48 -17.58
C ARG A 149 -9.57 26.10 -17.02
N ASP A 150 -8.56 26.88 -17.33
CA ASP A 150 -7.25 26.76 -16.68
C ASP A 150 -7.26 27.33 -15.27
N ALA A 151 -6.30 26.87 -14.46
CA ALA A 151 -6.11 27.30 -13.09
C ALA A 151 -5.62 28.75 -13.03
N GLN A 152 -6.15 29.51 -12.08
CA GLN A 152 -5.66 30.85 -11.75
C GLN A 152 -4.38 30.77 -10.94
N LYS A 153 -3.61 31.86 -10.90
CA LYS A 153 -2.34 31.93 -10.15
C LYS A 153 -2.44 31.48 -8.69
N ALA A 154 -3.53 31.84 -7.99
CA ALA A 154 -3.75 31.42 -6.61
C ALA A 154 -4.02 29.91 -6.47
N GLU A 155 -4.73 29.32 -7.44
CA GLU A 155 -5.00 27.87 -7.47
C GLU A 155 -3.73 27.09 -7.77
N LEU A 156 -2.93 27.56 -8.74
CA LEU A 156 -1.61 27.00 -9.06
C LEU A 156 -0.66 27.05 -7.86
N ALA A 157 -0.58 28.20 -7.18
CA ALA A 157 0.23 28.37 -5.98
C ALA A 157 -0.22 27.41 -4.86
N ALA A 158 -1.54 27.24 -4.67
CA ALA A 158 -2.08 26.33 -3.66
C ALA A 158 -1.79 24.84 -3.97
N MET A 159 -1.78 24.45 -5.26
CA MET A 159 -1.39 23.10 -5.69
C MET A 159 0.12 22.88 -5.72
N ASN A 160 0.90 23.95 -5.55
CA ASN A 160 2.33 24.00 -5.82
C ASN A 160 2.68 23.50 -7.24
N LEU A 161 1.93 23.96 -8.24
CA LEU A 161 2.12 23.62 -9.65
C LEU A 161 2.47 24.85 -10.46
N THR A 162 3.35 24.66 -11.45
CA THR A 162 3.53 25.62 -12.54
C THR A 162 2.40 25.50 -13.57
N ASP A 163 2.22 26.51 -14.43
CA ASP A 163 1.27 26.45 -15.55
C ASP A 163 1.50 25.24 -16.47
N THR A 164 2.77 24.88 -16.70
CA THR A 164 3.15 23.73 -17.53
C THR A 164 2.79 22.41 -16.86
N GLU A 165 3.11 22.26 -15.57
CA GLU A 165 2.77 21.05 -14.80
C GLU A 165 1.26 20.87 -14.70
N PHE A 166 0.51 21.95 -14.48
CA PHE A 166 -0.95 21.90 -14.44
C PHE A 166 -1.54 21.48 -15.79
N ARG A 167 -1.10 22.04 -16.91
CA ARG A 167 -1.55 21.64 -18.25
C ARG A 167 -1.25 20.17 -18.55
N PHE A 168 -0.02 19.74 -18.25
CA PHE A 168 0.37 18.33 -18.39
C PHE A 168 -0.53 17.39 -17.58
N LEU A 169 -0.74 17.69 -16.29
CA LEU A 169 -1.63 16.88 -15.43
C LEU A 169 -3.08 16.93 -15.92
N LYS A 170 -3.55 18.07 -16.42
CA LYS A 170 -4.88 18.22 -17.00
C LYS A 170 -5.06 17.33 -18.23
N GLU A 171 -4.10 17.28 -19.14
CA GLU A 171 -4.12 16.35 -20.28
C GLU A 171 -4.15 14.89 -19.81
N VAL A 172 -3.32 14.54 -18.82
CA VAL A 172 -3.29 13.18 -18.24
C VAL A 172 -4.65 12.80 -17.66
N PHE A 173 -5.23 13.61 -16.78
CA PHE A 173 -6.52 13.30 -16.15
C PHE A 173 -7.70 13.38 -17.12
N GLN A 174 -7.61 14.18 -18.19
CA GLN A 174 -8.63 14.19 -19.24
C GLN A 174 -8.57 12.93 -20.12
N SER A 175 -7.37 12.37 -20.32
CA SER A 175 -7.20 11.11 -21.05
C SER A 175 -7.73 9.89 -20.27
N GLU A 176 -7.62 9.90 -18.94
CA GLU A 176 -8.21 8.89 -18.05
C GLU A 176 -8.79 9.52 -16.78
N PRO A 177 -10.08 9.93 -16.81
CA PRO A 177 -10.73 10.55 -15.67
C PRO A 177 -10.81 9.66 -14.42
N ALA A 178 -10.79 8.33 -14.57
CA ALA A 178 -10.82 7.42 -13.43
C ALA A 178 -9.56 7.58 -12.56
N PHE A 179 -8.43 7.97 -13.16
CA PHE A 179 -7.17 8.11 -12.43
C PHE A 179 -7.21 9.19 -11.35
N LEU A 180 -7.98 10.26 -11.58
CA LEU A 180 -8.18 11.33 -10.59
C LEU A 180 -8.84 10.80 -9.30
N ARG A 181 -9.68 9.76 -9.39
CA ARG A 181 -10.28 9.11 -8.21
C ARG A 181 -9.23 8.38 -7.37
N TYR A 182 -8.20 7.81 -7.99
CA TYR A 182 -7.11 7.16 -7.27
C TYR A 182 -6.21 8.16 -6.52
N MET A 183 -6.16 9.42 -6.96
CA MET A 183 -5.43 10.48 -6.23
C MET A 183 -6.07 10.82 -4.87
N GLU A 184 -7.30 10.37 -4.60
CA GLU A 184 -7.94 10.42 -3.29
C GLU A 184 -7.73 9.13 -2.47
N HIS A 185 -7.11 8.08 -3.06
CA HIS A 185 -6.95 6.78 -2.42
C HIS A 185 -5.93 6.86 -1.26
N PRO A 186 -6.27 6.44 -0.03
CA PRO A 186 -5.41 6.61 1.13
C PRO A 186 -4.00 6.04 0.98
N PHE A 187 -3.88 4.84 0.39
CA PHE A 187 -2.57 4.22 0.17
C PHE A 187 -1.72 5.01 -0.82
N LEU A 188 -2.30 5.54 -1.89
CA LEU A 188 -1.54 6.31 -2.88
C LEU A 188 -1.08 7.64 -2.28
N VAL A 189 -1.98 8.37 -1.62
CA VAL A 189 -1.65 9.64 -0.95
C VAL A 189 -0.58 9.44 0.12
N SER A 190 -0.72 8.40 0.95
CA SER A 190 0.26 8.03 1.98
C SER A 190 1.63 7.73 1.38
N THR A 191 1.66 6.94 0.29
CA THR A 191 2.88 6.63 -0.44
C THR A 191 3.54 7.88 -1.02
N LEU A 192 2.78 8.76 -1.70
CA LEU A 192 3.32 9.99 -2.29
C LEU A 192 3.92 10.91 -1.22
N ARG A 193 3.31 10.97 -0.01
CA ARG A 193 3.89 11.70 1.13
C ARG A 193 5.17 11.05 1.62
N ARG A 194 5.19 9.73 1.83
CA ARG A 194 6.37 8.99 2.30
C ARG A 194 7.56 9.12 1.36
N ILE A 195 7.33 9.17 0.04
CA ILE A 195 8.39 9.34 -0.96
C ILE A 195 8.91 10.80 -1.01
N GLY A 196 8.20 11.74 -0.39
CA GLY A 196 8.57 13.16 -0.35
C GLY A 196 8.09 13.96 -1.56
N VAL A 197 6.99 13.54 -2.20
CA VAL A 197 6.41 14.26 -3.35
C VAL A 197 5.13 15.01 -2.97
N ALA A 198 4.45 14.60 -1.92
CA ALA A 198 3.24 15.28 -1.45
C ALA A 198 3.52 16.12 -0.21
N GLU A 199 2.94 17.31 -0.17
CA GLU A 199 3.03 18.20 0.99
C GLU A 199 2.47 17.54 2.26
N GLN A 200 3.13 17.80 3.39
CA GLN A 200 2.63 17.35 4.68
C GLN A 200 1.54 18.29 5.19
N ASP A 201 0.28 17.85 5.07
CA ASP A 201 -0.89 18.59 5.54
C ASP A 201 -1.91 17.66 6.23
N ALA A 202 -3.04 18.22 6.67
CA ALA A 202 -4.08 17.45 7.34
C ALA A 202 -4.68 16.33 6.46
N PHE A 203 -4.69 16.50 5.12
CA PHE A 203 -5.21 15.51 4.19
C PHE A 203 -4.24 14.34 4.06
N THR A 204 -2.96 14.60 3.86
CA THR A 204 -1.94 13.54 3.73
C THR A 204 -1.68 12.82 5.06
N LEU A 205 -1.84 13.49 6.21
CA LEU A 205 -1.83 12.86 7.54
C LEU A 205 -3.06 11.96 7.76
N SER A 206 -4.25 12.39 7.32
CA SER A 206 -5.47 11.59 7.42
C SER A 206 -5.41 10.36 6.52
N ALA A 207 -4.82 10.49 5.33
CA ALA A 207 -4.62 9.37 4.41
C ALA A 207 -3.71 8.29 5.02
N ASP A 208 -2.61 8.68 5.67
CA ASP A 208 -1.73 7.76 6.39
C ASP A 208 -2.45 6.93 7.45
N GLN A 209 -3.30 7.58 8.25
CA GLN A 209 -4.07 6.90 9.28
C GLN A 209 -5.08 5.93 8.66
N SER A 210 -5.57 6.23 7.46
CA SER A 210 -6.58 5.44 6.76
C SER A 210 -5.97 4.33 5.88
N ALA A 211 -4.68 4.43 5.52
CA ALA A 211 -3.94 3.49 4.68
C ALA A 211 -3.49 2.25 5.48
N ASN A 212 -4.47 1.49 6.00
CA ASN A 212 -4.28 0.34 6.86
C ASN A 212 -5.23 -0.82 6.49
N TYR A 213 -4.96 -2.01 7.02
CA TYR A 213 -5.74 -3.22 6.76
C TYR A 213 -6.60 -3.69 7.93
N ARG A 214 -6.86 -2.84 8.93
CA ARG A 214 -7.53 -3.22 10.18
C ARG A 214 -8.97 -3.67 10.00
N ARG A 215 -9.64 -3.26 8.90
CA ARG A 215 -11.00 -3.72 8.59
C ARG A 215 -11.08 -5.21 8.24
N TRP A 216 -9.95 -5.86 7.96
CA TRP A 216 -9.86 -7.31 7.73
C TRP A 216 -9.06 -8.00 8.83
N ALA A 217 -9.01 -7.41 10.02
CA ALA A 217 -8.29 -8.00 11.14
C ALA A 217 -8.86 -9.37 11.51
N CYS A 218 -7.98 -10.31 11.85
CA CYS A 218 -8.34 -11.60 12.40
C CYS A 218 -9.07 -11.39 13.74
N PRO A 219 -10.04 -12.26 14.07
CA PRO A 219 -10.84 -12.09 15.27
C PRO A 219 -9.97 -11.92 16.53
N SER A 220 -10.28 -10.91 17.34
CA SER A 220 -9.59 -10.70 18.61
C SER A 220 -9.85 -11.87 19.56
N ARG A 221 -8.77 -12.47 20.06
CA ARG A 221 -8.85 -13.60 21.02
C ARG A 221 -9.49 -13.14 22.33
N ARG A 222 -10.37 -13.97 22.90
CA ARG A 222 -10.84 -13.80 24.29
C ARG A 222 -9.69 -14.14 25.26
N PRO A 223 -9.49 -13.39 26.36
CA PRO A 223 -8.35 -13.58 27.26
C PRO A 223 -8.30 -14.94 27.97
N LEU A 224 -9.42 -15.66 28.05
CA LEU A 224 -9.62 -16.80 28.95
C LEU A 224 -9.48 -18.18 28.29
N GLN A 225 -9.11 -18.26 27.01
CA GLN A 225 -8.93 -19.56 26.32
C GLN A 225 -7.46 -19.81 25.95
N PRO A 226 -6.96 -21.06 26.11
CA PRO A 226 -5.66 -21.45 25.60
C PRO A 226 -5.56 -21.07 24.13
N SER A 227 -4.54 -20.28 23.78
CA SER A 227 -4.43 -19.78 22.42
C SER A 227 -4.03 -20.91 21.47
N PRO A 228 -4.83 -21.24 20.45
CA PRO A 228 -4.37 -22.12 19.40
C PRO A 228 -3.25 -21.43 18.62
N VAL A 229 -2.26 -22.21 18.22
CA VAL A 229 -1.23 -21.74 17.28
C VAL A 229 -1.92 -21.27 16.01
N THR A 230 -1.66 -20.06 15.58
CA THR A 230 -2.34 -19.41 14.45
C THR A 230 -1.37 -19.20 13.31
N ILE A 231 -1.75 -19.66 12.12
CA ILE A 231 -1.03 -19.40 10.87
C ILE A 231 -1.89 -18.47 10.01
N ALA A 232 -1.38 -17.28 9.72
CA ALA A 232 -2.03 -16.35 8.80
C ALA A 232 -1.60 -16.65 7.36
N ILE A 233 -2.54 -16.92 6.46
CA ILE A 233 -2.30 -17.09 5.02
C ILE A 233 -2.84 -15.83 4.34
N LEU A 234 -1.93 -14.95 3.90
CA LEU A 234 -2.27 -13.63 3.38
C LEU A 234 -2.06 -13.59 1.86
N PRO A 235 -3.12 -13.49 1.04
CA PRO A 235 -2.99 -13.20 -0.39
C PRO A 235 -2.41 -11.80 -0.61
N SER A 236 -1.39 -11.70 -1.47
CA SER A 236 -0.81 -10.43 -1.90
C SER A 236 -0.72 -10.36 -3.42
N MET A 237 -1.25 -9.28 -4.01
CA MET A 237 -1.13 -8.97 -5.45
C MET A 237 -1.33 -10.21 -6.35
N ASN A 238 -2.41 -10.94 -6.10
CA ASN A 238 -2.76 -12.18 -6.77
C ASN A 238 -4.05 -11.98 -7.57
N SER A 239 -4.06 -12.43 -8.82
CA SER A 239 -5.20 -12.30 -9.73
C SER A 239 -6.28 -13.37 -9.56
N MET A 240 -6.10 -14.35 -8.67
CA MET A 240 -7.07 -15.43 -8.43
C MET A 240 -8.24 -15.02 -7.53
N PHE A 241 -8.84 -13.87 -7.83
CA PHE A 241 -10.01 -13.33 -7.14
C PHE A 241 -11.03 -12.88 -8.17
N ASP A 242 -12.29 -13.20 -7.91
CA ASP A 242 -13.41 -12.89 -8.79
C ASP A 242 -14.20 -11.71 -8.24
N ALA A 243 -14.89 -10.98 -9.13
CA ALA A 243 -15.90 -10.02 -8.71
C ALA A 243 -17.06 -10.76 -8.04
N SER A 244 -17.50 -10.27 -6.88
CA SER A 244 -18.63 -10.84 -6.16
C SER A 244 -19.91 -10.66 -6.99
N PRO A 245 -20.69 -11.73 -7.23
CA PRO A 245 -21.91 -11.66 -8.06
C PRO A 245 -23.07 -10.89 -7.38
N GLY A 246 -22.88 -10.37 -6.17
CA GLY A 246 -23.89 -9.64 -5.41
C GLY A 246 -23.86 -8.11 -5.60
N PRO A 247 -24.89 -7.41 -5.12
CA PRO A 247 -24.99 -5.94 -5.21
C PRO A 247 -23.87 -5.21 -4.46
N ALA A 248 -23.15 -5.91 -3.58
CA ALA A 248 -22.05 -5.37 -2.79
C ALA A 248 -20.77 -5.05 -3.60
N ARG A 249 -20.67 -5.43 -4.90
CA ARG A 249 -19.51 -5.16 -5.77
C ARG A 249 -18.15 -5.45 -5.12
N GLY A 250 -18.10 -6.47 -4.26
CA GLY A 250 -16.90 -6.90 -3.55
C GLY A 250 -16.00 -7.81 -4.39
N VAL A 251 -14.91 -8.29 -3.82
CA VAL A 251 -14.11 -9.38 -4.39
C VAL A 251 -14.22 -10.64 -3.53
N ILE A 252 -14.10 -11.81 -4.15
CA ILE A 252 -14.08 -13.11 -3.46
C ILE A 252 -12.94 -13.98 -3.98
N PRO A 253 -12.38 -14.88 -3.15
CA PRO A 253 -11.45 -15.91 -3.62
C PRO A 253 -12.05 -16.71 -4.77
N SER A 254 -11.30 -16.88 -5.86
CA SER A 254 -11.72 -17.80 -6.92
C SER A 254 -11.67 -19.24 -6.43
N ARG A 255 -12.37 -20.15 -7.12
CA ARG A 255 -12.29 -21.60 -6.81
C ARG A 255 -10.86 -22.12 -6.90
N GLU A 256 -10.07 -21.62 -7.85
CA GLU A 256 -8.67 -22.00 -7.99
C GLU A 256 -7.85 -21.57 -6.77
N TYR A 257 -8.08 -20.36 -6.26
CA TYR A 257 -7.36 -19.88 -5.09
C TYR A 257 -7.75 -20.67 -3.82
N GLN A 258 -9.02 -21.03 -3.68
CA GLN A 258 -9.47 -21.91 -2.59
C GLN A 258 -8.75 -23.26 -2.62
N THR A 259 -8.64 -23.89 -3.79
CA THR A 259 -7.86 -25.14 -3.96
C THR A 259 -6.40 -24.97 -3.56
N VAL A 260 -5.76 -23.87 -3.97
CA VAL A 260 -4.37 -23.55 -3.58
C VAL A 260 -4.23 -23.42 -2.06
N GLN A 261 -5.17 -22.74 -1.41
CA GLN A 261 -5.16 -22.59 0.05
C GLN A 261 -5.35 -23.93 0.75
N ASP A 262 -6.28 -24.76 0.28
CA ASP A 262 -6.55 -26.06 0.89
C ASP A 262 -5.36 -27.00 0.72
N HIS A 263 -4.70 -27.00 -0.45
CA HIS A 263 -3.46 -27.73 -0.66
C HIS A 263 -2.36 -27.30 0.32
N LEU A 264 -2.14 -25.99 0.48
CA LEU A 264 -1.16 -25.46 1.42
C LEU A 264 -1.47 -25.87 2.87
N LYS A 265 -2.73 -25.69 3.31
CA LYS A 265 -3.16 -26.06 4.67
C LYS A 265 -2.96 -27.55 4.93
N ASN A 266 -3.38 -28.40 4.00
CA ASN A 266 -3.25 -29.85 4.12
C ASN A 266 -1.77 -30.29 4.14
N ALA A 267 -0.93 -29.73 3.28
CA ALA A 267 0.50 -30.03 3.27
C ALA A 267 1.18 -29.69 4.62
N ILE A 268 0.85 -28.53 5.21
CA ILE A 268 1.34 -28.14 6.54
C ILE A 268 0.86 -29.14 7.60
N LEU A 269 -0.43 -29.47 7.62
CA LEU A 269 -1.02 -30.39 8.60
C LEU A 269 -0.43 -31.80 8.49
N GLU A 270 -0.29 -32.34 7.29
CA GLU A 270 0.31 -33.66 7.04
C GLU A 270 1.76 -33.71 7.50
N ARG A 271 2.54 -32.65 7.23
CA ARG A 271 3.94 -32.60 7.65
C ARG A 271 4.06 -32.46 9.18
N LEU A 272 3.18 -31.68 9.82
CA LEU A 272 3.08 -31.62 11.29
C LEU A 272 2.80 -32.99 11.89
N VAL A 273 1.86 -33.75 11.32
CA VAL A 273 1.52 -35.11 11.80
C VAL A 273 2.72 -36.04 11.66
N ARG A 274 3.40 -36.06 10.50
CA ARG A 274 4.60 -36.87 10.28
C ARG A 274 5.68 -36.54 11.31
N LYS A 275 5.97 -35.26 11.52
CA LYS A 275 7.00 -34.83 12.47
C LYS A 275 6.66 -35.17 13.94
N HIS A 276 5.37 -35.17 14.30
CA HIS A 276 4.95 -35.67 15.61
C HIS A 276 5.16 -37.18 15.75
N LEU A 277 4.82 -37.97 14.73
CA LEU A 277 5.03 -39.42 14.73
C LEU A 277 6.53 -39.76 14.86
N ASP A 278 7.38 -39.06 14.12
CA ASP A 278 8.85 -39.23 14.17
C ASP A 278 9.42 -38.90 15.57
N SER A 279 8.76 -38.01 16.32
CA SER A 279 9.16 -37.63 17.69
C SER A 279 8.77 -38.62 18.78
N GLY A 280 8.08 -39.73 18.44
CA GLY A 280 7.69 -40.77 19.40
C GLY A 280 6.63 -40.36 20.44
N ARG A 281 6.05 -39.17 20.32
CA ARG A 281 4.98 -38.68 21.20
C ARG A 281 3.64 -39.27 20.78
N THR A 282 3.09 -40.16 21.61
CA THR A 282 1.77 -40.81 21.43
C THR A 282 0.61 -40.01 22.02
N ASP A 283 0.89 -38.85 22.62
CA ASP A 283 -0.14 -38.07 23.32
C ASP A 283 -1.15 -37.46 22.34
N ARG A 284 -2.42 -37.73 22.61
CA ARG A 284 -3.55 -37.59 21.67
C ARG A 284 -4.13 -36.18 21.62
N THR A 285 -3.64 -35.24 22.41
CA THR A 285 -4.05 -33.83 22.31
C THR A 285 -3.34 -33.17 21.14
N LYS A 286 -3.67 -33.59 19.91
CA LYS A 286 -3.23 -32.95 18.66
C LYS A 286 -3.82 -31.54 18.60
N ARG A 287 -3.12 -30.56 19.15
CA ARG A 287 -3.44 -29.16 18.91
C ARG A 287 -3.08 -28.86 17.46
N HIS A 288 -4.10 -28.77 16.62
CA HIS A 288 -3.91 -28.34 15.23
C HIS A 288 -3.83 -26.81 15.19
N PRO A 289 -2.97 -26.25 14.32
CA PRO A 289 -2.98 -24.81 14.11
C PRO A 289 -4.32 -24.38 13.52
N VAL A 290 -4.74 -23.18 13.87
CA VAL A 290 -5.87 -22.49 13.24
C VAL A 290 -5.34 -21.62 12.11
N PHE A 291 -5.98 -21.72 10.95
CA PHE A 291 -5.63 -20.90 9.79
C PHE A 291 -6.53 -19.67 9.72
N PHE A 292 -5.92 -18.50 9.58
CA PHE A 292 -6.62 -17.27 9.24
C PHE A 292 -6.34 -16.92 7.78
N THR A 293 -7.37 -16.55 7.03
CA THR A 293 -7.25 -16.21 5.62
C THR A 293 -8.29 -15.15 5.26
N PRO A 294 -7.88 -13.93 4.89
CA PRO A 294 -8.82 -12.90 4.47
C PRO A 294 -9.39 -13.18 3.07
N GLU A 295 -10.61 -12.72 2.82
CA GLU A 295 -11.35 -12.97 1.57
C GLU A 295 -11.03 -11.99 0.43
N ARG A 296 -9.95 -11.22 0.54
CA ARG A 296 -9.47 -10.30 -0.51
C ARG A 296 -7.95 -10.33 -0.60
N PRO A 297 -7.37 -10.01 -1.77
CA PRO A 297 -5.94 -9.77 -1.87
C PRO A 297 -5.59 -8.41 -1.26
N MET A 298 -4.38 -8.32 -0.73
CA MET A 298 -3.77 -7.09 -0.22
C MET A 298 -2.51 -6.76 -1.04
N VAL A 299 -1.85 -5.65 -0.73
CA VAL A 299 -0.56 -5.29 -1.34
C VAL A 299 0.52 -5.38 -0.27
N ILE A 300 1.10 -6.57 -0.16
CA ILE A 300 2.12 -6.93 0.82
C ILE A 300 3.45 -7.15 0.11
N HIS A 301 4.46 -6.40 0.51
CA HIS A 301 5.84 -6.49 0.03
C HIS A 301 6.79 -6.36 1.23
N PRO A 302 8.08 -6.73 1.10
CA PRO A 302 9.03 -6.71 2.22
C PRO A 302 9.02 -5.42 3.06
N GLY A 303 9.07 -4.27 2.38
CA GLY A 303 9.07 -2.95 3.04
C GLY A 303 7.80 -2.57 3.81
N ASN A 304 6.67 -3.28 3.65
CA ASN A 304 5.44 -3.01 4.39
C ASN A 304 4.88 -4.19 5.18
N ALA A 305 5.43 -5.40 5.03
CA ALA A 305 4.84 -6.63 5.53
C ALA A 305 4.64 -6.63 7.04
N GLY A 306 5.59 -6.13 7.83
CA GLY A 306 5.45 -6.03 9.29
C GLY A 306 4.20 -5.24 9.69
N ARG A 307 4.03 -4.03 9.13
CA ARG A 307 2.87 -3.17 9.38
C ARG A 307 1.55 -3.82 8.95
N VAL A 308 1.53 -4.49 7.79
CA VAL A 308 0.30 -5.17 7.33
C VAL A 308 -0.06 -6.35 8.22
N ILE A 309 0.93 -7.13 8.67
CA ILE A 309 0.72 -8.24 9.61
C ILE A 309 0.20 -7.71 10.95
N GLU A 310 0.72 -6.59 11.45
CA GLU A 310 0.23 -5.94 12.67
C GLU A 310 -1.23 -5.47 12.55
N ASP A 311 -1.63 -4.96 11.38
CA ASP A 311 -3.01 -4.54 11.14
C ASP A 311 -3.98 -5.73 10.97
N VAL A 312 -3.52 -6.80 10.32
CA VAL A 312 -4.36 -7.92 9.90
C VAL A 312 -4.38 -9.04 10.92
N CYS A 313 -3.24 -9.53 11.38
CA CYS A 313 -3.21 -10.57 12.41
C CYS A 313 -1.98 -10.46 13.29
N PRO A 314 -1.96 -9.50 14.24
CA PRO A 314 -0.77 -9.20 15.06
C PRO A 314 -0.37 -10.35 16.00
N LYS A 315 -1.26 -11.33 16.20
CA LYS A 315 -1.03 -12.51 17.07
C LYS A 315 -0.79 -13.79 16.29
N ALA A 316 -0.55 -13.71 14.97
CA ALA A 316 -0.17 -14.87 14.18
C ALA A 316 1.19 -15.40 14.67
N ASP A 317 1.29 -16.71 14.89
CA ASP A 317 2.53 -17.37 15.27
C ASP A 317 3.45 -17.54 14.06
N PHE A 318 2.86 -17.59 12.86
CA PHE A 318 3.56 -17.58 11.58
C PHE A 318 2.69 -16.99 10.47
N THR A 319 3.30 -16.32 9.49
CA THR A 319 2.58 -15.75 8.34
C THR A 319 3.10 -16.33 7.02
N VAL A 320 2.20 -16.76 6.15
CA VAL A 320 2.50 -17.17 4.78
C VAL A 320 1.88 -16.14 3.83
N ILE A 321 2.71 -15.45 3.05
CA ILE A 321 2.25 -14.44 2.09
C ILE A 321 2.26 -15.08 0.69
N ILE A 322 1.07 -15.28 0.11
CA ILE A 322 0.93 -15.90 -1.22
C ILE A 322 0.90 -14.82 -2.29
N LEU A 323 1.87 -14.84 -3.20
CA LEU A 323 2.04 -13.91 -4.30
C LEU A 323 1.63 -14.52 -5.63
N GLY A 324 1.15 -13.70 -6.56
CA GLY A 324 1.04 -14.13 -7.96
C GLY A 324 2.43 -14.33 -8.58
N LYS A 325 2.56 -15.29 -9.51
CA LYS A 325 3.83 -15.67 -10.17
C LYS A 325 4.70 -14.50 -10.63
N ASN A 326 4.13 -13.60 -11.43
CA ASN A 326 4.88 -12.48 -11.99
C ASN A 326 5.29 -11.47 -10.91
N VAL A 327 4.47 -11.35 -9.86
CA VAL A 327 4.75 -10.46 -8.73
C VAL A 327 5.87 -11.04 -7.88
N TYR A 328 5.83 -12.34 -7.57
CA TYR A 328 6.89 -13.01 -6.82
C TYR A 328 8.26 -12.77 -7.46
N ARG A 329 8.36 -12.88 -8.79
CA ARG A 329 9.59 -12.62 -9.54
C ARG A 329 10.00 -11.15 -9.62
N ALA A 330 9.04 -10.23 -9.55
CA ALA A 330 9.30 -8.78 -9.56
C ALA A 330 9.73 -8.23 -8.19
N LEU A 331 9.34 -8.89 -7.10
CA LEU A 331 9.69 -8.46 -5.75
C LEU A 331 11.14 -8.86 -5.42
N HIS A 332 11.87 -7.93 -4.81
CA HIS A 332 13.12 -8.26 -4.16
C HIS A 332 12.83 -8.67 -2.72
N ILE A 333 12.88 -9.96 -2.46
CA ILE A 333 12.76 -10.57 -1.13
C ILE A 333 14.18 -10.98 -0.71
N ASP A 334 14.70 -10.38 0.36
CA ASP A 334 16.00 -10.70 0.91
C ASP A 334 15.87 -11.93 1.83
N PRO A 335 16.45 -13.09 1.47
CA PRO A 335 16.34 -14.30 2.30
C PRO A 335 16.95 -14.14 3.70
N GLU A 336 17.89 -13.18 3.87
CA GLU A 336 18.57 -12.95 5.14
C GLU A 336 17.82 -11.99 6.06
N ASN A 337 16.83 -11.24 5.57
CA ASN A 337 16.18 -10.18 6.35
C ASN A 337 14.65 -10.22 6.31
N ASP A 338 14.05 -10.72 5.22
CA ASP A 338 12.62 -10.56 4.99
C ASP A 338 11.78 -11.80 5.36
N ILE A 339 12.43 -12.93 5.64
CA ILE A 339 11.81 -14.23 5.89
C ILE A 339 12.41 -14.93 7.13
N TYR A 340 11.82 -16.07 7.49
CA TYR A 340 12.31 -16.92 8.57
C TYR A 340 13.75 -17.38 8.33
N PRO A 341 14.65 -17.37 9.34
CA PRO A 341 14.36 -17.22 10.78
C PRO A 341 14.26 -15.79 11.30
N HIS A 342 14.63 -14.78 10.50
CA HIS A 342 14.70 -13.39 10.95
C HIS A 342 13.32 -12.79 11.16
N GLU A 343 12.40 -13.09 10.24
CA GLU A 343 11.01 -12.68 10.30
C GLU A 343 10.09 -13.92 10.41
N LYS A 344 9.00 -13.84 11.19
CA LYS A 344 8.04 -14.96 11.31
C LYS A 344 7.11 -15.07 10.11
N ARG A 345 7.68 -14.99 8.91
CA ARG A 345 6.95 -15.04 7.65
C ARG A 345 7.76 -15.68 6.53
N ILE A 346 7.06 -16.14 5.50
CA ILE A 346 7.63 -16.48 4.20
C ILE A 346 6.75 -15.94 3.07
N TYR A 347 7.33 -15.87 1.89
CA TYR A 347 6.63 -15.55 0.64
C TYR A 347 6.59 -16.80 -0.23
N LEU A 348 5.43 -17.10 -0.83
CA LEU A 348 5.25 -18.24 -1.73
C LEU A 348 4.68 -17.78 -3.07
N ASP A 349 5.19 -18.33 -4.17
CA ASP A 349 4.52 -18.26 -5.47
C ASP A 349 3.28 -19.17 -5.45
N VAL A 350 2.16 -18.61 -5.89
CA VAL A 350 0.91 -19.35 -6.08
C VAL A 350 1.06 -20.56 -7.00
N ASP A 351 1.92 -20.49 -8.02
CA ASP A 351 2.16 -21.60 -8.94
C ASP A 351 2.96 -22.72 -8.26
N ASP A 352 3.93 -22.40 -7.40
CA ASP A 352 4.70 -23.42 -6.67
C ASP A 352 3.78 -24.22 -5.74
N ILE A 353 2.82 -23.55 -5.08
CA ILE A 353 1.80 -24.24 -4.28
C ILE A 353 0.91 -25.12 -5.17
N ARG A 354 0.45 -24.58 -6.31
CA ARG A 354 -0.41 -25.28 -7.28
C ARG A 354 0.25 -26.56 -7.79
N TYR A 355 1.54 -26.53 -8.08
CA TYR A 355 2.31 -27.67 -8.58
C TYR A 355 3.02 -28.48 -7.48
N GLN A 356 2.72 -28.21 -6.20
CA GLN A 356 3.27 -28.92 -5.03
C GLN A 356 4.81 -28.85 -4.94
N GLN A 357 5.40 -27.75 -5.39
CA GLN A 357 6.84 -27.48 -5.37
C GLN A 357 7.26 -26.65 -4.15
N ILE A 358 6.62 -26.89 -3.00
CA ILE A 358 6.80 -26.10 -1.76
C ILE A 358 7.33 -26.94 -0.59
N GLY A 359 8.00 -28.06 -0.84
CA GLY A 359 8.38 -29.03 0.20
C GLY A 359 9.28 -28.43 1.27
N ASP A 360 10.29 -27.66 0.86
CA ASP A 360 11.27 -27.04 1.77
C ASP A 360 10.65 -25.90 2.57
N GLU A 361 9.73 -25.15 1.96
CA GLU A 361 8.98 -24.08 2.61
C GLU A 361 7.99 -24.62 3.63
N ILE A 362 7.32 -25.74 3.33
CA ILE A 362 6.48 -26.46 4.28
C ILE A 362 7.30 -26.92 5.47
N GLU A 363 8.50 -27.48 5.23
CA GLU A 363 9.41 -27.87 6.31
C GLU A 363 9.82 -26.67 7.17
N THR A 364 10.12 -25.54 6.54
CA THR A 364 10.45 -24.28 7.21
C THR A 364 9.30 -23.78 8.09
N ILE A 365 8.07 -23.75 7.57
CA ILE A 365 6.87 -23.38 8.33
C ILE A 365 6.71 -24.30 9.54
N VAL A 366 6.80 -25.62 9.33
CA VAL A 366 6.65 -26.62 10.39
C VAL A 366 7.75 -26.46 11.44
N ASN A 367 9.00 -26.26 11.05
CA ASN A 367 10.11 -26.01 11.95
C ASN A 367 9.87 -24.79 12.84
N ALA A 368 9.31 -23.71 12.28
CA ALA A 368 9.03 -22.48 13.00
C ALA A 368 7.89 -22.63 14.04
N ILE A 369 6.82 -23.36 13.72
CA ILE A 369 5.63 -23.46 14.59
C ILE A 369 5.69 -24.61 15.61
N MET A 370 6.50 -25.64 15.37
CA MET A 370 6.59 -26.82 16.26
C MET A 370 6.99 -26.50 17.72
N PRO A 371 7.94 -25.59 17.99
CA PRO A 371 8.24 -25.17 19.36
C PRO A 371 7.02 -24.54 20.06
N VAL A 372 6.26 -23.72 19.34
CA VAL A 372 5.05 -23.06 19.87
C VAL A 372 3.94 -24.07 20.15
N LEU A 373 3.73 -25.03 19.24
CA LEU A 373 2.78 -26.12 19.43
C LEU A 373 3.14 -26.98 20.65
N THR A 374 4.42 -27.29 20.82
CA THR A 374 4.90 -28.08 21.96
C THR A 374 4.74 -27.33 23.28
N ALA A 375 5.08 -26.04 23.31
CA ALA A 375 4.91 -25.20 24.49
C ALA A 375 3.43 -25.09 24.87
N ALA A 376 2.55 -24.83 23.90
CA ALA A 376 1.12 -24.76 24.11
C ALA A 376 0.53 -26.07 24.66
N ALA A 377 1.02 -27.22 24.20
CA ALA A 377 0.59 -28.54 24.69
C ALA A 377 1.09 -28.85 26.11
N SER A 378 2.23 -28.28 26.51
CA SER A 378 2.86 -28.53 27.81
C SER A 378 2.33 -27.64 28.93
N ASP A 379 1.55 -26.61 28.60
CA ASP A 379 1.00 -25.64 29.56
C ASP A 379 -0.36 -26.16 30.11
N PRO A 380 -0.41 -26.71 31.34
CA PRO A 380 -1.57 -27.37 31.89
C PRO A 380 -2.43 -26.37 32.69
N VAL A 381 -2.57 -25.14 32.19
CA VAL A 381 -3.46 -24.15 32.79
C VAL A 381 -4.86 -24.36 32.23
N PHE A 382 -5.49 -25.45 32.66
CA PHE A 382 -6.82 -25.56 33.27
C PHE A 382 -7.17 -27.03 33.51
#